data_AF-A0A357IZJ2-F1
#
_entry.id   AF-A0A357IZJ2-F1
#
_cell.length_a   1.000
_cell.length_b   1.000
_cell.length_c   1.000
_cell.angle_alpha   90.00
_cell.angle_beta   90.00
_cell.angle_gamma   90.00
#
_symmetry.space_group_name_H-M   'P 1'
#
loop_
_entity.id
_entity.type
_entity.pdbx_description
1 polymer ?
#
loop_
_entity_poly.entity_id
_entity_poly.type
_entity_poly.pdbx_seq_one_letter_code
_entity_poly.pdbx_strand_id
1 'polypeptide(L)' 'MKIIILSSLKGGVGKTAISIHLALELRKRHNVVFLDLDPQASATDFLLRDTDIDQLDRRGALQLLT' A
#
# COMPACT_ATOMS: atom_id res chain seq x y z
N MET A 1 8.67 11.65 -12.17
CA MET A 1 8.14 10.47 -11.46
C MET A 1 9.26 9.87 -10.61
N LYS A 2 9.00 9.55 -9.33
CA LYS A 2 9.98 8.89 -8.45
C LYS A 2 9.41 7.54 -8.01
N ILE A 3 10.24 6.50 -8.02
CA ILE A 3 9.87 5.14 -7.60
C ILE A 3 10.69 4.80 -6.34
N ILE A 4 10.02 4.35 -5.29
CA ILE A 4 10.65 3.93 -4.03
C ILE A 4 10.24 2.48 -3.78
N ILE A 5 11.23 1.59 -3.61
CA ILE A 5 11.01 0.16 -3.38
C ILE A 5 11.50 -0.20 -1.99
N LEU A 6 10.61 -0.82 -1.20
CA LEU A 6 10.91 -1.32 0.14
C LEU A 6 11.06 -2.84 0.04
N SER A 7 12.30 -3.33 0.10
CA SER A 7 12.61 -4.76 -0.08
C SER A 7 13.53 -5.29 1.03
N SER A 8 13.31 -6.54 1.43
CA SER A 8 14.16 -7.30 2.34
C SER A 8 13.77 -8.78 2.27
N LEU A 9 14.79 -9.63 2.17
CA LEU A 9 14.65 -11.09 2.05
C LEU A 9 14.14 -11.75 3.35
N LYS A 10 14.31 -11.09 4.51
CA LYS A 10 13.87 -11.61 5.79
C LYS A 10 12.42 -11.23 6.07
N GLY A 11 11.57 -12.21 6.39
CA GLY A 11 10.21 -11.98 6.88
C GLY A 11 10.20 -11.31 8.26
N GLY A 12 9.15 -10.53 8.56
CA GLY A 12 8.95 -9.94 9.89
C GLY A 12 9.86 -8.76 10.26
N VAL A 13 10.63 -8.18 9.32
CA VAL A 13 11.51 -7.03 9.58
C VAL A 13 10.80 -5.66 9.49
N GLY A 14 9.47 -5.65 9.35
CA GLY A 14 8.68 -4.41 9.32
C GLY A 14 8.55 -3.72 7.96
N LYS A 15 8.93 -4.36 6.84
CA LYS A 15 8.84 -3.78 5.47
C LYS A 15 7.46 -3.17 5.18
N THR A 16 6.40 -3.94 5.43
CA THR A 16 5.02 -3.57 5.15
C THR A 16 4.56 -2.38 6.01
N ALA A 17 4.92 -2.39 7.30
CA ALA A 17 4.59 -1.28 8.19
C ALA A 17 5.29 0.01 7.72
N ILE A 18 6.60 -0.07 7.41
CA ILE A 18 7.38 1.08 6.95
C ILE A 18 6.85 1.59 5.61
N SER A 19 6.52 0.71 4.66
CA SER A 19 6.01 1.13 3.36
C SER A 19 4.68 1.89 3.49
N ILE A 20 3.75 1.38 4.30
CA ILE A 20 2.46 2.02 4.58
C ILE A 20 2.67 3.42 5.19
N HIS A 21 3.43 3.51 6.28
CA HIS A 21 3.61 4.80 6.97
C HIS A 21 4.38 5.81 6.12
N LEU A 22 5.37 5.36 5.33
CA LEU A 22 6.07 6.23 4.39
C LEU A 22 5.12 6.80 3.32
N ALA A 23 4.24 5.97 2.75
CA ALA A 23 3.26 6.42 1.77
C ALA A 23 2.24 7.39 2.37
N LEU A 24 1.76 7.13 3.59
CA LEU A 24 0.84 8.00 4.33
C LEU A 24 1.47 9.37 4.68
N GLU A 25 2.78 9.45 4.90
CA GLU A 25 3.46 10.72 5.09
C GLU A 25 3.68 11.44 3.76
N LEU A 26 4.16 10.72 2.73
CA LEU A 26 4.43 11.30 1.41
C LEU A 26 3.19 11.89 0.74
N ARG A 27 2.01 11.27 0.92
CA ARG A 27 0.74 11.74 0.33
C ARG A 27 0.32 13.12 0.79
N LYS A 28 0.83 13.59 1.94
CA LYS A 28 0.54 14.95 2.44
C LYS A 28 1.09 16.05 1.53
N ARG A 29 2.07 15.72 0.66
CA ARG A 29 2.77 16.69 -0.20
C ARG A 29 2.89 16.25 -1.66
N HIS A 30 2.54 15.01 -1.98
CA HIS A 30 2.71 14.43 -3.31
C HIS A 30 1.54 13.50 -3.64
N ASN A 31 1.25 13.32 -4.93
CA ASN A 31 0.36 12.25 -5.36
C ASN A 31 1.10 10.91 -5.26
N VAL A 32 0.57 9.97 -4.47
CA VAL A 32 1.22 8.68 -4.19
C VAL A 32 0.37 7.54 -4.75
N VAL A 33 1.01 6.64 -5.48
CA VAL A 33 0.45 5.33 -5.83
C VAL A 33 1.16 4.29 -4.98
N PHE A 34 0.40 3.51 -4.22
CA PHE A 34 0.92 2.42 -3.41
C PHE A 34 0.70 1.10 -4.14
N LEU A 35 1.75 0.28 -4.23
CA LEU A 35 1.70 -1.02 -4.89
C LEU A 35 2.12 -2.10 -3.91
N ASP A 36 1.19 -2.99 -3.57
CA ASP A 36 1.46 -4.18 -2.79
C ASP A 36 1.86 -5.33 -3.73
N LEU A 37 3.12 -5.76 -3.64
CA LEU A 37 3.66 -6.87 -4.44
C LEU A 37 3.95 -8.10 -3.58
N ASP A 38 3.58 -8.08 -2.30
CA ASP A 38 3.73 -9.23 -1.42
C ASP A 38 2.54 -10.18 -1.65
N PRO A 39 2.76 -11.47 -2.00
CA PRO A 39 1.67 -12.44 -2.13
C PRO A 39 0.80 -12.59 -0.87
N GLN A 40 1.31 -12.23 0.31
CA GLN A 40 0.54 -12.23 1.56
C GLN A 40 -0.43 -11.04 1.68
N ALA A 41 -0.37 -10.07 0.76
CA ALA A 41 -1.27 -8.93 0.65
C ALA A 41 -1.49 -8.16 1.96
N SER A 42 -0.52 -8.18 2.89
CA SER A 42 -0.70 -7.64 4.23
C SER A 42 -0.90 -6.11 4.23
N ALA A 43 -0.36 -5.40 3.23
CA ALA A 43 -0.60 -3.97 3.11
C ALA A 43 -2.00 -3.69 2.57
N THR A 44 -2.43 -4.48 1.59
CA THR A 44 -3.78 -4.43 1.03
C THR A 44 -4.83 -4.67 2.10
N ASP A 45 -4.70 -5.74 2.90
CA ASP A 45 -5.58 -6.01 4.03
C ASP A 45 -5.61 -4.84 5.03
N PHE A 46 -4.44 -4.32 5.42
CA PHE A 46 -4.38 -3.22 6.38
C PHE A 46 -5.05 -1.93 5.87
N LEU A 47 -4.81 -1.56 4.61
CA LEU A 47 -5.28 -0.30 4.03
C LEU A 47 -6.75 -0.34 3.61
N LEU A 48 -7.27 -1.52 3.25
CA LEU A 48 -8.60 -1.69 2.67
C LEU A 48 -9.56 -2.47 3.59
N ARG A 49 -9.16 -2.79 4.84
CA ARG A 49 -9.95 -3.60 5.78
C ARG A 49 -11.40 -3.17 5.94
N ASP A 50 -11.63 -1.86 5.95
CA ASP A 50 -12.94 -1.26 6.17
C ASP A 50 -13.61 -0.80 4.85
N THR A 51 -13.05 -1.19 3.70
CA THR A 51 -13.60 -0.85 2.38
C THR A 51 -14.65 -1.87 1.98
N ASP A 52 -15.80 -1.38 1.54
CA ASP A 52 -16.89 -2.21 1.03
C ASP A 52 -16.49 -3.00 -0.23
N ILE A 53 -16.88 -4.28 -0.29
CA ILE A 53 -16.52 -5.20 -1.39
C ILE A 53 -17.02 -4.69 -2.75
N ASP A 54 -18.22 -4.12 -2.82
CA ASP A 54 -18.75 -3.59 -4.09
C ASP A 54 -17.95 -2.37 -4.59
N GLN A 55 -17.26 -1.67 -3.68
CA GLN A 55 -16.34 -0.60 -4.05
C GLN A 55 -15.00 -1.14 -4.56
N LEU A 56 -14.51 -2.22 -3.96
CA LEU A 56 -13.28 -2.91 -4.39
C LEU A 56 -13.43 -3.50 -5.79
N ASP A 57 -14.55 -4.18 -6.06
CA ASP A 57 -14.83 -4.79 -7.36
C ASP A 57 -14.93 -3.73 -8.47
N ARG A 58 -15.49 -2.55 -8.17
CA ARG A 58 -15.62 -1.45 -9.14
C ARG A 58 -14.32 -0.72 -9.45
N ARG A 59 -13.42 -0.59 -8.48
CA ARG A 59 -12.17 0.18 -8.62
C ARG A 59 -10.96 -0.70 -8.96
N GLY A 60 -11.09 -2.01 -8.80
CA GLY A 60 -9.95 -2.91 -8.65
C GLY A 60 -9.23 -2.64 -7.31
N ALA A 61 -8.39 -3.57 -6.86
CA ALA A 61 -7.52 -3.37 -5.68
C ALA A 61 -6.36 -2.37 -5.95
N LEU A 62 -6.59 -1.38 -6.80
CA LEU A 62 -5.64 -0.33 -7.16
C LEU A 62 -5.94 0.90 -6.30
N GLN A 63 -5.23 1.07 -5.20
CA GLN A 63 -5.43 2.23 -4.34
C GLN A 63 -4.66 3.44 -4.89
N LEU A 64 -5.39 4.36 -5.51
CA LEU A 64 -4.95 5.74 -5.68
C LEU A 64 -5.04 6.42 -4.30
N LEU A 65 -3.89 6.63 -3.65
CA LEU A 65 -3.81 7.48 -2.46
C LEU A 65 -3.81 8.94 -2.93
N THR A 66 -4.99 9.43 -3.30
CA THR A 66 -5.25 10.87 -3.50
C THR A 66 -5.55 11.54 -2.18
#